data_AF-A0A2B4SJT1-F1
#
_entry.id   AF-A0A2B4SJT1-F1
#
_cell.length_a   1.000
_cell.length_b   1.000
_cell.length_c   1.000
_cell.angle_alpha   90.00
_cell.angle_beta   90.00
_cell.angle_gamma   90.00
#
_symmetry.space_group_name_H-M   'P 1'
#
loop_
_entity.id
_entity.type
_entity.pdbx_description
1 polymer ?
#
loop_
_entity_poly.entity_id
_entity_poly.type
_entity_poly.pdbx_seq_one_letter_code
_entity_poly.pdbx_strand_id
1 'polypeptide(L)'
;MGSPGKRGKQGSIGPMGLKGETGNKGQKGERGGTGMPGTKGEPGQSISFPTVVVSPATLTVNEGRSVSFQCSASSNPEPTIVWSKVNDQSEIIQTAVSEGRLQLRQVTGNDSGLYQCTATNILGKDQATVQLEINVRPSVTLSPGPIYAIEGSDVTLPVCHVTGHPRPVVTWRKSFGQLPHGRDKFNSSVIKLFNVRKSDSDNYLCTAKNLLGNAVKRTQLAIVSLPQFTVKPSPTVFVVVDDTLTLNCSATGDPLPIISWKRQGAKLPVGRSHMTSQALTLRNMTIEDVGNYICVATSAGVFYADTTSNVEVKTGVRLVNGGAAYCRVEIYYSGQWGTVCDDHWDINDANVVCRELGFSRATSAPPRAKYGQGSGRIWMDDVNCHGGEKSLSQCSHRGWGSGDGGCSHSEDASAECA
;
A
#
# COMPACT_ATOMS: atom_id res chain seq x y z
N MET A 1 -54.93 37.01 30.11
CA MET A 1 -55.41 38.41 30.05
C MET A 1 -54.52 39.15 29.06
N GLY A 2 -55.05 39.55 27.90
CA GLY A 2 -54.29 40.28 26.88
C GLY A 2 -54.39 41.79 27.06
N SER A 3 -53.33 42.51 26.70
CA SER A 3 -53.25 43.98 26.75
C SER A 3 -54.28 44.63 25.80
N PRO A 4 -54.87 45.79 26.14
CA PRO A 4 -55.86 46.44 25.28
C PRO A 4 -55.19 46.94 24.00
N GLY A 5 -55.84 46.71 22.85
CA GLY A 5 -55.41 47.29 21.57
C GLY A 5 -55.31 48.82 21.64
N LYS A 6 -54.45 49.41 20.80
CA LYS A 6 -54.27 50.87 20.69
C LYS A 6 -55.64 51.53 20.49
N ARG A 7 -56.01 52.45 21.39
CA ARG A 7 -57.24 53.26 21.25
C ARG A 7 -57.20 54.03 19.93
N GLY A 8 -58.32 54.02 19.20
CA GLY A 8 -58.52 54.91 18.05
C GLY A 8 -58.37 56.38 18.49
N LYS A 9 -58.00 57.25 17.54
CA LYS A 9 -57.82 58.69 17.79
C LYS A 9 -59.09 59.26 18.44
N GLN A 10 -58.91 59.98 19.55
CA GLN A 10 -59.99 60.61 20.29
C GLN A 10 -60.65 61.68 19.40
N GLY A 11 -61.99 61.66 19.29
CA GLY A 11 -62.75 62.66 18.55
C GLY A 11 -62.54 64.06 19.14
N SER A 12 -62.55 65.09 18.28
CA SER A 12 -62.38 66.49 18.68
C SER A 12 -63.47 66.95 19.65
N ILE A 13 -63.07 67.69 20.69
CA ILE A 13 -63.98 68.31 21.65
C ILE A 13 -64.75 69.43 20.92
N GLY A 14 -66.08 69.37 20.96
CA GLY A 14 -66.95 70.41 20.37
C GLY A 14 -66.85 71.74 21.13
N PRO A 15 -67.19 72.88 20.49
CA PRO A 15 -67.08 74.20 21.09
C PRO A 15 -67.95 74.33 22.35
N MET A 16 -67.42 75.04 23.35
CA MET A 16 -68.08 75.31 24.63
C MET A 16 -69.33 76.18 24.40
N GLY A 17 -70.49 75.77 24.91
CA GLY A 17 -71.76 76.48 24.73
C GLY A 17 -71.75 77.89 25.36
N LEU A 18 -72.40 78.84 24.68
CA LEU A 18 -72.53 80.23 25.15
C LEU A 18 -73.35 80.31 26.44
N LYS A 19 -72.91 81.16 27.37
CA LYS A 19 -73.59 81.43 28.65
C LYS A 19 -74.82 82.31 28.40
N GLY A 20 -76.02 81.81 28.74
CA GLY A 20 -77.27 82.56 28.58
C GLY A 20 -77.37 83.78 29.49
N GLU A 21 -78.12 84.80 29.06
CA GLU A 21 -78.30 86.07 29.77
C GLU A 21 -79.11 85.92 31.07
N THR A 22 -78.83 86.79 32.05
CA THR A 22 -79.47 86.82 33.36
C THR A 22 -80.88 87.42 33.32
N GLY A 23 -81.90 86.58 33.57
CA GLY A 23 -83.30 87.01 33.77
C GLY A 23 -83.66 87.33 35.23
N ASN A 24 -84.82 87.97 35.42
CA ASN A 24 -85.33 88.44 36.72
C ASN A 24 -85.62 87.29 37.72
N LYS A 25 -85.50 87.61 39.02
CA LYS A 25 -85.59 86.69 40.16
C LYS A 25 -86.96 85.98 40.21
N GLY A 26 -86.99 84.69 39.85
CA GLY A 26 -88.19 83.84 39.92
C GLY A 26 -88.44 82.92 38.71
N GLN A 27 -87.71 83.07 37.60
CA GLN A 27 -87.82 82.18 36.44
C GLN A 27 -86.71 81.11 36.41
N LYS A 28 -87.10 79.85 36.21
CA LYS A 28 -86.18 78.73 35.99
C LYS A 28 -85.69 78.83 34.54
N GLY A 29 -84.40 79.13 34.32
CA GLY A 29 -83.82 79.19 32.98
C GLY A 29 -83.96 77.86 32.24
N GLU A 30 -84.15 77.92 30.92
CA GLU A 30 -84.27 76.74 30.07
C GLU A 30 -82.97 75.90 30.15
N ARG A 31 -83.13 74.59 30.33
CA ARG A 31 -81.99 73.66 30.30
C ARG A 31 -81.41 73.67 28.89
N GLY A 32 -80.18 74.13 28.74
CA GLY A 32 -79.45 74.05 27.47
C GLY A 32 -79.46 72.63 26.91
N GLY A 33 -79.70 72.51 25.60
CA GLY A 33 -79.81 71.22 24.93
C GLY A 33 -78.60 70.32 25.20
N THR A 34 -78.83 69.01 25.35
CA THR A 34 -77.77 68.01 25.49
C THR A 34 -76.78 68.14 24.33
N GLY A 35 -75.48 68.30 24.63
CA GLY A 35 -74.43 68.34 23.63
C GLY A 35 -74.45 67.09 22.75
N MET A 36 -74.21 67.25 21.45
CA MET A 36 -74.23 66.13 20.50
C MET A 36 -73.26 65.03 20.95
N PRO A 37 -73.66 63.75 20.96
CA PRO A 37 -72.75 62.64 21.21
C PRO A 37 -71.57 62.71 20.25
N GLY A 38 -70.34 62.61 20.76
CA GLY A 38 -69.14 62.51 19.93
C GLY A 38 -69.26 61.34 18.96
N THR A 39 -68.76 61.50 17.74
CA THR A 39 -68.79 60.43 16.74
C THR A 39 -68.11 59.18 17.29
N LYS A 40 -68.78 58.03 17.18
CA LYS A 40 -68.21 56.73 17.56
C LYS A 40 -66.91 56.56 16.77
N GLY A 41 -65.79 56.40 17.46
CA GLY A 41 -64.49 56.18 16.80
C GLY A 41 -64.58 55.00 15.82
N GLU A 42 -63.89 55.11 14.69
CA GLU A 42 -63.90 54.05 13.68
C GLU A 42 -63.52 52.70 14.32
N PRO A 43 -64.22 51.60 13.96
CA PRO A 43 -63.85 50.27 14.42
C PRO A 43 -62.38 49.99 14.09
N GLY A 44 -61.59 49.57 15.08
CA GLY A 44 -60.23 49.11 14.83
C GLY A 44 -60.23 47.94 13.84
N GLN A 45 -59.22 47.89 12.97
CA GLN A 45 -59.09 46.79 12.00
C GLN A 45 -59.05 45.43 12.71
N SER A 46 -59.71 44.43 12.14
CA SER A 46 -59.72 43.06 12.66
C SER A 46 -58.34 42.44 12.59
N ILE A 47 -57.83 41.96 13.73
CA ILE A 47 -56.59 41.18 13.80
C ILE A 47 -56.82 39.74 13.32
N SER A 48 -55.81 39.13 12.70
CA SER A 48 -55.89 37.76 12.15
C SER A 48 -54.64 36.94 12.43
N PHE A 49 -54.81 35.63 12.61
CA PHE A 49 -53.71 34.66 12.81
C PHE A 49 -52.93 34.48 11.48
N PRO A 50 -51.61 34.23 11.49
CA PRO A 50 -50.85 34.07 10.27
C PRO A 50 -51.17 32.77 9.54
N THR A 51 -51.31 32.87 8.22
CA THR A 51 -51.45 31.72 7.32
C THR A 51 -50.25 31.69 6.39
N VAL A 52 -49.43 30.63 6.48
CA VAL A 52 -48.21 30.45 5.70
C VAL A 52 -48.46 29.63 4.45
N VAL A 53 -47.94 30.10 3.32
CA VAL A 53 -47.87 29.37 2.05
C VAL A 53 -46.44 29.40 1.54
N VAL A 54 -45.92 28.25 1.14
CA VAL A 54 -44.57 28.11 0.56
C VAL A 54 -44.64 27.63 -0.88
N SER A 55 -43.71 28.12 -1.71
CA SER A 55 -43.60 27.70 -3.11
C SER A 55 -42.15 27.74 -3.61
N PRO A 56 -41.66 26.71 -4.31
CA PRO A 56 -42.28 25.38 -4.46
C PRO A 56 -42.22 24.55 -3.17
N ALA A 57 -43.08 23.54 -3.02
CA ALA A 57 -43.06 22.63 -1.86
C ALA A 57 -41.83 21.68 -1.88
N THR A 58 -41.45 21.21 -3.06
CA THR A 58 -40.23 20.42 -3.27
C THR A 58 -39.48 20.98 -4.47
N LEU A 59 -38.16 21.11 -4.35
CA LEU A 59 -37.30 21.55 -5.43
C LEU A 59 -36.11 20.61 -5.55
N THR A 60 -35.92 20.04 -6.73
CA THR A 60 -34.78 19.19 -7.06
C THR A 60 -33.90 19.92 -8.08
N VAL A 61 -32.62 20.14 -7.75
CA VAL A 61 -31.66 20.82 -8.63
C VAL A 61 -30.31 20.12 -8.68
N ASN A 62 -29.50 20.43 -9.68
CA ASN A 62 -28.12 19.96 -9.74
C ASN A 62 -27.20 20.83 -8.87
N GLU A 63 -26.16 20.22 -8.32
CA GLU A 63 -25.10 20.90 -7.55
C GLU A 63 -24.51 22.11 -8.31
N GLY A 64 -24.13 23.15 -7.56
CA GLY A 64 -23.58 24.42 -8.06
C GLY A 64 -24.62 25.41 -8.57
N ARG A 65 -25.91 25.04 -8.64
CA ARG A 65 -27.00 25.96 -8.99
C ARG A 65 -27.36 26.87 -7.81
N SER A 66 -28.05 27.97 -8.10
CA SER A 66 -28.69 28.79 -7.07
C SER A 66 -30.18 28.46 -7.03
N VAL A 67 -30.75 28.38 -5.84
CA VAL A 67 -32.17 28.05 -5.62
C VAL A 67 -32.84 29.11 -4.77
N SER A 68 -34.16 29.21 -4.93
CA SER A 68 -34.96 30.07 -4.08
C SER A 68 -36.30 29.45 -3.73
N PHE A 69 -36.70 29.59 -2.47
CA PHE A 69 -38.05 29.29 -1.98
C PHE A 69 -38.73 30.58 -1.57
N GLN A 70 -40.00 30.73 -1.94
CA GLN A 70 -40.83 31.85 -1.48
C GLN A 70 -41.69 31.40 -0.31
N CYS A 71 -41.66 32.16 0.79
CA CYS A 71 -42.65 32.07 1.85
C CYS A 71 -43.53 33.32 1.82
N SER A 72 -44.84 33.12 1.78
CA SER A 72 -45.84 34.17 1.80
C SER A 72 -46.75 33.94 3.00
N ALA A 73 -46.88 34.95 3.85
CA ALA A 73 -47.71 34.88 5.05
C ALA A 73 -48.70 36.05 5.08
N SER A 74 -49.99 35.77 5.31
CA SER A 74 -51.02 36.80 5.42
C SER A 74 -51.51 36.89 6.88
N SER A 75 -51.37 38.07 7.50
CA SER A 75 -51.91 38.35 8.84
C SER A 75 -52.05 39.85 9.11
N ASN A 76 -52.88 40.21 10.09
CA ASN A 76 -52.97 41.55 10.67
C ASN A 76 -52.72 41.50 12.19
N PRO A 77 -51.67 42.12 12.74
CA PRO A 77 -50.60 42.86 12.05
C PRO A 77 -49.73 41.96 11.17
N GLU A 78 -48.94 42.54 10.25
CA GLU A 78 -48.04 41.79 9.37
C GLU A 78 -47.09 40.88 10.17
N PRO A 79 -46.86 39.63 9.75
CA PRO A 79 -46.08 38.68 10.51
C PRO A 79 -44.59 38.83 10.20
N THR A 80 -43.74 38.47 11.16
CA THR A 80 -42.29 38.30 10.92
C THR A 80 -42.01 36.92 10.36
N ILE A 81 -41.28 36.85 9.25
CA ILE A 81 -40.92 35.60 8.57
C ILE A 81 -39.47 35.21 8.90
N VAL A 82 -39.28 33.96 9.32
CA VAL A 82 -37.96 33.37 9.62
C VAL A 82 -37.82 32.01 8.94
N TRP A 83 -36.66 31.75 8.34
CA TRP A 83 -36.32 30.45 7.77
C TRP A 83 -35.31 29.71 8.65
N SER A 84 -35.50 28.40 8.81
CA SER A 84 -34.60 27.52 9.56
C SER A 84 -34.42 26.18 8.86
N LYS A 85 -33.28 25.52 9.06
CA LYS A 85 -33.05 24.14 8.57
C LYS A 85 -33.51 23.16 9.66
N VAL A 86 -34.41 22.24 9.32
CA VAL A 86 -35.12 21.39 10.31
C VAL A 86 -34.18 20.55 11.18
N ASN A 87 -33.04 20.11 10.66
CA ASN A 87 -32.08 19.26 11.38
C ASN A 87 -31.05 20.03 12.23
N ASP A 88 -30.89 21.33 12.00
CA ASP A 88 -29.87 22.16 12.66
C ASP A 88 -30.53 23.15 13.66
N GLN A 89 -31.82 23.47 13.49
CA GLN A 89 -32.58 24.49 14.22
C GLN A 89 -31.94 25.89 14.28
N SER A 90 -30.74 26.06 13.70
CA SER A 90 -30.08 27.33 13.47
C SER A 90 -30.88 28.18 12.48
N GLU A 91 -31.11 29.45 12.85
CA GLU A 91 -31.70 30.43 11.96
C GLU A 91 -30.75 30.69 10.77
N ILE A 92 -31.29 30.66 9.56
CA ILE A 92 -30.51 30.98 8.36
C ILE A 92 -30.28 32.50 8.33
N ILE A 93 -29.04 32.93 8.08
CA ILE A 93 -28.64 34.34 8.10
C ILE A 93 -29.61 35.18 7.26
N GLN A 94 -30.07 36.32 7.83
CA GLN A 94 -31.02 37.23 7.17
C GLN A 94 -30.55 37.71 5.79
N THR A 95 -29.25 37.75 5.49
CA THR A 95 -28.72 38.12 4.16
C THR A 95 -29.08 37.12 3.05
N ALA A 96 -29.42 35.88 3.40
CA ALA A 96 -29.97 34.89 2.48
C ALA A 96 -31.50 34.96 2.37
N VAL A 97 -32.16 35.82 3.15
CA VAL A 97 -33.62 35.96 3.23
C VAL A 97 -34.05 37.40 2.91
N SER A 98 -34.61 37.64 1.73
CA SER A 98 -35.11 38.96 1.32
C SER A 98 -36.60 38.85 0.98
N GLU A 99 -37.46 39.68 1.56
CA GLU A 99 -38.92 39.69 1.28
C GLU A 99 -39.59 38.30 1.43
N GLY A 100 -39.21 37.54 2.46
CA GLY A 100 -39.72 36.17 2.70
C GLY A 100 -39.15 35.09 1.76
N ARG A 101 -38.23 35.46 0.86
CA ARG A 101 -37.55 34.53 -0.05
C ARG A 101 -36.24 34.02 0.53
N LEU A 102 -36.11 32.71 0.72
CA LEU A 102 -34.84 32.06 1.03
C LEU A 102 -34.07 31.82 -0.28
N GLN A 103 -32.87 32.38 -0.42
CA GLN A 103 -32.01 32.19 -1.58
C GLN A 103 -30.69 31.52 -1.18
N LEU A 104 -30.43 30.32 -1.71
CA LEU A 104 -29.16 29.60 -1.53
C LEU A 104 -28.37 29.68 -2.85
N ARG A 105 -27.11 30.08 -2.80
CA ARG A 105 -26.24 30.23 -3.97
C ARG A 105 -25.21 29.12 -4.01
N GLN A 106 -24.94 28.59 -5.20
CA GLN A 106 -23.95 27.54 -5.44
C GLN A 106 -24.12 26.36 -4.48
N VAL A 107 -25.32 25.78 -4.45
CA VAL A 107 -25.66 24.72 -3.49
C VAL A 107 -24.79 23.48 -3.66
N THR A 108 -24.45 22.85 -2.55
CA THR A 108 -23.65 21.62 -2.43
C THR A 108 -24.51 20.47 -1.93
N GLY A 109 -24.07 19.22 -2.05
CA GLY A 109 -24.80 18.07 -1.48
C GLY A 109 -25.24 18.23 -0.01
N ASN A 110 -24.50 18.99 0.81
CA ASN A 110 -24.79 19.25 2.22
C ASN A 110 -26.00 20.18 2.43
N ASP A 111 -26.38 20.96 1.42
CA ASP A 111 -27.53 21.87 1.49
C ASP A 111 -28.86 21.13 1.28
N SER A 112 -28.83 19.86 0.90
CA SER A 112 -30.04 19.05 0.79
C SER A 112 -30.72 18.85 2.15
N GLY A 113 -32.05 18.78 2.15
CA GLY A 113 -32.85 18.57 3.35
C GLY A 113 -34.11 19.41 3.41
N LEU A 114 -34.70 19.47 4.61
CA LEU A 114 -35.95 20.17 4.88
C LEU A 114 -35.68 21.56 5.45
N TYR A 115 -36.35 22.55 4.89
CA TYR A 115 -36.29 23.95 5.31
C TYR A 115 -37.67 24.39 5.77
N GLN A 116 -37.75 25.01 6.94
CA GLN A 116 -39.01 25.42 7.53
C GLN A 116 -39.12 26.95 7.52
N CYS A 117 -40.19 27.45 6.91
CA CYS A 117 -40.62 28.83 7.07
C CYS A 117 -41.53 28.94 8.29
N THR A 118 -41.26 29.92 9.13
CA THR A 118 -42.04 30.32 10.29
C THR A 118 -42.57 31.73 10.05
N ALA A 119 -43.87 31.96 10.22
CA ALA A 119 -44.46 33.30 10.33
C ALA A 119 -45.03 33.51 11.73
N THR A 120 -44.63 34.62 12.38
CA THR A 120 -45.04 34.92 13.75
C THR A 120 -45.68 36.31 13.82
N ASN A 121 -46.83 36.41 14.48
CA ASN A 121 -47.44 37.68 14.86
C ASN A 121 -47.90 37.65 16.34
N ILE A 122 -48.62 38.70 16.78
CA ILE A 122 -49.10 38.81 18.17
C ILE A 122 -50.11 37.73 18.59
N LEU A 123 -50.74 37.03 17.64
CA LEU A 123 -51.72 35.97 17.91
C LEU A 123 -51.08 34.57 17.91
N GLY A 124 -49.87 34.42 17.35
CA GLY A 124 -49.13 33.16 17.41
C GLY A 124 -48.24 32.95 16.19
N LYS A 125 -47.93 31.68 15.92
CA LYS A 125 -46.96 31.25 14.92
C LYS A 125 -47.56 30.14 14.05
N ASP A 126 -47.43 30.29 12.74
CA ASP A 126 -47.74 29.27 11.73
C ASP A 126 -46.48 28.89 10.95
N GLN A 127 -46.43 27.67 10.42
CA GLN A 127 -45.20 27.11 9.82
C GLN A 127 -45.51 26.23 8.60
N ALA A 128 -44.62 26.28 7.61
CA ALA A 128 -44.64 25.35 6.48
C ALA A 128 -43.23 24.92 6.10
N THR A 129 -43.09 23.68 5.61
CA THR A 129 -41.80 23.07 5.28
C THR A 129 -41.68 22.85 3.77
N VAL A 130 -40.50 23.12 3.23
CA VAL A 130 -40.11 22.79 1.85
C VAL A 130 -38.97 21.77 1.85
N GLN A 131 -38.88 20.97 0.79
CA GLN A 131 -37.84 19.97 0.60
C GLN A 131 -36.90 20.38 -0.54
N LEU A 132 -35.61 20.50 -0.24
CA LEU A 132 -34.56 20.72 -1.23
C LEU A 132 -33.78 19.42 -1.46
N GLU A 133 -33.80 18.93 -2.69
CA GLU A 133 -33.00 17.79 -3.13
C GLU A 133 -31.91 18.24 -4.10
N ILE A 134 -30.68 17.80 -3.84
CA ILE A 134 -29.53 18.18 -4.66
C ILE A 134 -28.99 16.93 -5.35
N ASN A 135 -29.02 16.99 -6.67
CA ASN A 135 -28.47 15.98 -7.55
C ASN A 135 -26.96 16.21 -7.70
N VAL A 136 -26.19 15.21 -7.27
CA VAL A 136 -24.74 15.22 -7.23
C VAL A 136 -24.20 14.17 -8.21
N ARG A 137 -23.27 14.56 -9.08
CA ARG A 137 -22.63 13.62 -10.03
C ARG A 137 -21.89 12.51 -9.27
N PRO A 138 -21.76 11.29 -9.84
CA PRO A 138 -21.02 10.23 -9.19
C PRO A 138 -19.55 10.61 -9.05
N SER A 139 -18.93 10.26 -7.92
CA SER A 139 -17.48 10.29 -7.75
C SER A 139 -17.00 8.90 -7.31
N VAL A 140 -15.80 8.54 -7.76
CA VAL A 140 -15.20 7.22 -7.51
C VAL A 140 -13.76 7.40 -7.02
N THR A 141 -13.45 6.74 -5.91
CA THR A 141 -12.08 6.58 -5.41
C THR A 141 -11.75 5.09 -5.34
N LEU A 142 -10.61 4.72 -5.95
CA LEU A 142 -10.15 3.33 -6.06
C LEU A 142 -8.62 3.30 -6.04
N SER A 143 -8.03 2.33 -5.33
CA SER A 143 -6.58 2.12 -5.32
C SER A 143 -6.08 1.66 -6.70
N PRO A 144 -5.04 2.29 -7.29
CA PRO A 144 -4.63 2.03 -8.67
C PRO A 144 -3.94 0.67 -8.89
N GLY A 145 -3.43 0.01 -7.85
CA GLY A 145 -2.62 -1.22 -7.98
C GLY A 145 -1.17 -0.95 -8.41
N PRO A 146 -0.41 -1.97 -8.87
CA PRO A 146 -0.87 -3.34 -9.16
C PRO A 146 -1.10 -4.18 -7.90
N ILE A 147 -2.13 -5.02 -7.96
CA ILE A 147 -2.39 -6.08 -7.00
C ILE A 147 -1.80 -7.35 -7.58
N TYR A 148 -0.96 -8.02 -6.80
CA TYR A 148 -0.39 -9.29 -7.21
C TYR A 148 -1.14 -10.44 -6.53
N ALA A 149 -1.47 -11.47 -7.30
CA ALA A 149 -2.03 -12.70 -6.79
C ALA A 149 -1.37 -13.91 -7.45
N ILE A 150 -1.22 -15.00 -6.71
CA ILE A 150 -0.63 -16.24 -7.22
C ILE A 150 -1.70 -16.98 -8.01
N GLU A 151 -1.34 -17.55 -9.16
CA GLU A 151 -2.21 -18.43 -9.93
C GLU A 151 -2.80 -19.56 -9.05
N GLY A 152 -4.11 -19.77 -9.14
CA GLY A 152 -4.86 -20.71 -8.33
C GLY A 152 -5.40 -20.16 -7.00
N SER A 153 -4.98 -18.97 -6.57
CA SER A 153 -5.45 -18.34 -5.32
C SER A 153 -6.76 -17.56 -5.51
N ASP A 154 -7.35 -17.11 -4.39
CA ASP A 154 -8.45 -16.15 -4.39
C ASP A 154 -7.92 -14.73 -4.16
N VAL A 155 -8.48 -13.74 -4.86
CA VAL A 155 -8.11 -12.32 -4.71
C VAL A 155 -9.35 -11.45 -4.57
N THR A 156 -9.28 -10.45 -3.70
CA THR A 156 -10.32 -9.42 -3.57
C THR A 156 -9.78 -8.11 -4.10
N LEU A 157 -10.47 -7.52 -5.07
CA LEU A 157 -10.09 -6.19 -5.59
C LEU A 157 -10.39 -5.10 -4.55
N PRO A 158 -9.74 -3.92 -4.63
CA PRO A 158 -9.90 -2.87 -3.66
C PRO A 158 -11.33 -2.35 -3.67
N VAL A 159 -11.80 -1.90 -2.52
CA VAL A 159 -13.13 -1.33 -2.38
C VAL A 159 -13.28 -0.11 -3.28
N CYS A 160 -14.32 -0.11 -4.13
CA CYS A 160 -14.67 1.04 -4.92
C CYS A 160 -15.53 2.00 -4.10
N HIS A 161 -14.92 3.06 -3.56
CA HIS A 161 -15.65 4.06 -2.79
C HIS A 161 -16.40 4.99 -3.73
N VAL A 162 -17.72 5.04 -3.58
CA VAL A 162 -18.62 5.78 -4.48
C VAL A 162 -19.48 6.77 -3.71
N THR A 163 -19.53 8.00 -4.19
CA THR A 163 -20.45 9.05 -3.71
C THR A 163 -21.29 9.58 -4.88
N GLY A 164 -22.40 10.26 -4.57
CA GLY A 164 -23.31 10.85 -5.56
C GLY A 164 -24.78 10.68 -5.19
N HIS A 165 -25.64 11.52 -5.76
CA HIS A 165 -27.08 11.49 -5.53
C HIS A 165 -27.84 11.79 -6.84
N PRO A 166 -28.86 10.99 -7.24
CA PRO A 166 -29.30 9.76 -6.60
C PRO A 166 -28.21 8.69 -6.54
N ARG A 167 -28.35 7.74 -5.61
CA ARG A 167 -27.32 6.73 -5.29
C ARG A 167 -26.83 6.04 -6.56
N PRO A 168 -25.54 6.15 -6.92
CA PRO A 168 -25.04 5.57 -8.16
C PRO A 168 -25.06 4.04 -8.12
N VAL A 169 -25.36 3.42 -9.25
CA VAL A 169 -25.19 1.98 -9.46
C VAL A 169 -23.74 1.70 -9.79
N VAL A 170 -23.14 0.75 -9.07
CA VAL A 170 -21.73 0.36 -9.22
C VAL A 170 -21.63 -0.89 -10.08
N THR A 171 -20.77 -0.85 -11.10
CA THR A 171 -20.46 -2.00 -11.95
C THR A 171 -18.96 -2.18 -12.10
N TRP A 172 -18.53 -3.43 -12.18
CA TRP A 172 -17.15 -3.80 -12.48
C TRP A 172 -17.06 -4.41 -13.87
N ARG A 173 -15.94 -4.15 -14.55
CA ARG A 173 -15.59 -4.81 -15.81
C ARG A 173 -14.08 -4.91 -15.96
N LYS A 174 -13.63 -5.85 -16.78
CA LYS A 174 -12.26 -5.84 -17.29
C LYS A 174 -12.10 -4.78 -18.38
N SER A 175 -10.89 -4.29 -18.58
CA SER A 175 -10.54 -3.48 -19.75
C SER A 175 -10.72 -4.30 -21.02
N PHE A 176 -10.32 -5.57 -20.99
CA PHE A 176 -10.39 -6.50 -22.11
C PHE A 176 -11.05 -7.81 -21.71
N GLY A 177 -11.98 -8.26 -22.57
CA GLY A 177 -12.76 -9.47 -22.34
C GLY A 177 -13.84 -9.31 -21.27
N GLN A 178 -14.30 -10.44 -20.73
CA GLN A 178 -15.36 -10.51 -19.74
C GLN A 178 -14.81 -10.88 -18.37
N LEU A 179 -15.54 -10.52 -17.31
CA LEU A 179 -15.27 -11.04 -15.96
C LEU A 179 -15.39 -12.57 -15.96
N PRO A 180 -14.61 -13.27 -15.12
CA PRO A 180 -14.59 -14.72 -15.10
C PRO A 180 -15.86 -15.29 -14.43
N HIS A 181 -16.93 -15.41 -15.22
CA HIS A 181 -18.25 -15.84 -14.75
C HIS A 181 -18.20 -17.13 -13.93
N GLY A 182 -18.84 -17.13 -12.76
CA GLY A 182 -18.87 -18.26 -11.84
C GLY A 182 -17.64 -18.35 -10.93
N ARG A 183 -16.60 -17.56 -11.20
CA ARG A 183 -15.46 -17.31 -10.31
C ARG A 183 -15.42 -15.90 -9.77
N ASP A 184 -16.34 -15.03 -10.17
CA ASP A 184 -16.51 -13.69 -9.61
C ASP A 184 -17.69 -13.64 -8.63
N LYS A 185 -17.45 -13.10 -7.43
CA LYS A 185 -18.52 -12.72 -6.50
C LYS A 185 -18.48 -11.23 -6.25
N PHE A 186 -19.59 -10.58 -6.55
CA PHE A 186 -19.77 -9.15 -6.36
C PHE A 186 -20.60 -8.88 -5.11
N ASN A 187 -20.08 -8.02 -4.23
CA ASN A 187 -20.79 -7.49 -3.07
C ASN A 187 -20.74 -5.97 -3.10
N SER A 188 -21.79 -5.35 -3.66
CA SER A 188 -22.05 -3.90 -3.70
C SER A 188 -20.94 -3.04 -4.33
N SER A 189 -19.78 -2.90 -3.70
CA SER A 189 -18.65 -2.10 -4.17
C SER A 189 -17.35 -2.92 -4.36
N VAL A 190 -17.38 -4.20 -4.03
CA VAL A 190 -16.21 -5.09 -4.03
C VAL A 190 -16.46 -6.30 -4.91
N ILE A 191 -15.43 -6.73 -5.64
CA ILE A 191 -15.44 -7.98 -6.39
C ILE A 191 -14.32 -8.90 -5.87
N LYS A 192 -14.69 -10.14 -5.55
CA LYS A 192 -13.76 -11.22 -5.19
C LYS A 192 -13.71 -12.22 -6.33
N LEU A 193 -12.51 -12.54 -6.79
CA LEU A 193 -12.24 -13.54 -7.81
C LEU A 193 -11.68 -14.80 -7.14
N PHE A 194 -12.21 -15.96 -7.51
CA PHE A 194 -11.82 -17.26 -6.98
C PHE A 194 -10.95 -18.01 -7.98
N ASN A 195 -9.98 -18.79 -7.48
CA ASN A 195 -9.12 -19.66 -8.30
C ASN A 195 -8.59 -18.93 -9.56
N VAL A 196 -7.86 -17.83 -9.35
CA VAL A 196 -7.43 -16.91 -10.41
C VAL A 196 -6.49 -17.58 -11.40
N ARG A 197 -6.62 -17.22 -12.68
CA ARG A 197 -5.84 -17.75 -13.80
C ARG A 197 -5.05 -16.65 -14.46
N LYS A 198 -4.02 -16.99 -15.24
CA LYS A 198 -3.25 -16.01 -16.03
C LYS A 198 -4.12 -15.11 -16.91
N SER A 199 -5.22 -15.62 -17.46
CA SER A 199 -6.20 -14.85 -18.24
C SER A 199 -6.94 -13.76 -17.45
N ASP A 200 -6.92 -13.82 -16.12
CA ASP A 200 -7.59 -12.86 -15.26
C ASP A 200 -6.73 -11.60 -15.02
N SER A 201 -5.44 -11.65 -15.36
CA SER A 201 -4.54 -10.48 -15.35
C SER A 201 -5.05 -9.41 -16.32
N ASP A 202 -5.45 -8.25 -15.79
CA ASP A 202 -5.88 -7.10 -16.57
C ASP A 202 -6.04 -5.87 -15.68
N ASN A 203 -6.36 -4.75 -16.29
CA ASN A 203 -6.96 -3.61 -15.64
C ASN A 203 -8.46 -3.86 -15.42
N TYR A 204 -8.94 -3.59 -14.21
CA TYR A 204 -10.33 -3.67 -13.81
C TYR A 204 -10.87 -2.26 -13.59
N LEU A 205 -12.03 -1.98 -14.18
CA LEU A 205 -12.69 -0.68 -14.11
C LEU A 205 -13.90 -0.77 -13.19
N CYS A 206 -13.90 0.05 -12.15
CA CYS A 206 -15.11 0.35 -11.39
C CYS A 206 -15.82 1.55 -12.01
N THR A 207 -17.08 1.38 -12.37
CA THR A 207 -17.94 2.43 -12.93
C THR A 207 -19.10 2.71 -11.98
N ALA A 208 -19.29 3.96 -11.61
CA ALA A 208 -20.46 4.44 -10.88
C ALA A 208 -21.34 5.28 -11.81
N LYS A 209 -22.61 4.93 -11.96
CA LYS A 209 -23.55 5.62 -12.85
C LYS A 209 -24.80 6.07 -12.10
N ASN A 210 -25.20 7.33 -12.29
CA ASN A 210 -26.52 7.84 -11.91
C ASN A 210 -27.14 8.63 -13.07
N LEU A 211 -28.27 9.30 -12.83
CA LEU A 211 -28.97 10.06 -13.87
C LEU A 211 -28.18 11.27 -14.42
N LEU A 212 -27.18 11.76 -13.68
CA LEU A 212 -26.37 12.91 -14.09
C LEU A 212 -25.16 12.50 -14.93
N GLY A 213 -24.70 11.26 -14.84
CA GLY A 213 -23.58 10.76 -15.61
C GLY A 213 -22.89 9.55 -14.99
N ASN A 214 -21.63 9.37 -15.37
CA ASN A 214 -20.78 8.25 -14.97
C ASN A 214 -19.41 8.74 -14.47
N ALA A 215 -18.88 8.03 -13.49
CA ALA A 215 -17.48 8.15 -13.04
C ALA A 215 -16.81 6.79 -13.10
N VAL A 216 -15.57 6.75 -13.56
CA VAL A 216 -14.81 5.52 -13.79
C VAL A 216 -13.42 5.64 -13.19
N LYS A 217 -12.99 4.62 -12.45
CA LYS A 217 -11.60 4.47 -12.00
C LYS A 217 -11.10 3.05 -12.30
N ARG A 218 -9.78 2.93 -12.44
CA ARG A 218 -9.09 1.69 -12.82
C ARG A 218 -8.17 1.20 -11.70
N THR A 219 -8.04 -0.12 -11.58
CA THR A 219 -7.04 -0.80 -10.75
C THR A 219 -6.43 -1.95 -11.55
N GLN A 220 -5.15 -2.24 -11.34
CA GLN A 220 -4.46 -3.31 -12.07
C GLN A 220 -4.36 -4.58 -11.22
N LEU A 221 -4.73 -5.73 -11.80
CA LEU A 221 -4.50 -7.06 -11.24
C LEU A 221 -3.48 -7.80 -12.10
N ALA A 222 -2.41 -8.29 -11.48
CA ALA A 222 -1.38 -9.10 -12.11
C ALA A 222 -1.34 -10.49 -11.44
N ILE A 223 -1.73 -11.52 -12.18
CA ILE A 223 -1.62 -12.91 -11.76
C ILE A 223 -0.22 -13.42 -12.10
N VAL A 224 0.52 -13.80 -11.06
CA VAL A 224 1.90 -14.27 -11.18
C VAL A 224 1.98 -15.76 -10.93
N SER A 225 2.97 -16.42 -11.53
CA SER A 225 3.32 -17.79 -11.19
C SER A 225 4.49 -17.77 -10.23
N LEU A 226 4.49 -18.68 -9.26
CA LEU A 226 5.60 -18.79 -8.32
C LEU A 226 6.90 -19.15 -9.07
N PRO A 227 8.06 -18.63 -8.64
CA PRO A 227 9.34 -19.06 -9.17
C PRO A 227 9.52 -20.57 -9.00
N GLN A 228 9.84 -21.26 -10.09
CA GLN A 228 10.18 -22.68 -10.09
C GLN A 228 11.60 -22.88 -10.59
N PHE A 229 12.46 -23.50 -9.79
CA PHE A 229 13.84 -23.76 -10.20
C PHE A 229 13.90 -24.78 -11.32
N THR A 230 14.50 -24.39 -12.44
CA THR A 230 14.84 -25.28 -13.57
C THR A 230 16.23 -25.87 -13.40
N VAL A 231 17.15 -25.11 -12.80
CA VAL A 231 18.46 -25.60 -12.37
C VAL A 231 18.65 -25.23 -10.91
N LYS A 232 18.87 -26.25 -10.07
CA LYS A 232 19.26 -26.07 -8.67
C LYS A 232 20.76 -26.33 -8.54
N PRO A 233 21.48 -25.60 -7.69
CA PRO A 233 22.85 -25.95 -7.35
C PRO A 233 22.85 -27.31 -6.64
N SER A 234 23.97 -28.04 -6.74
CA SER A 234 24.14 -29.29 -6.01
C SER A 234 23.96 -29.06 -4.50
N PRO A 235 23.31 -29.98 -3.76
CA PRO A 235 23.07 -29.80 -2.32
C PRO A 235 24.37 -29.64 -1.51
N THR A 236 25.42 -30.35 -1.91
CA THR A 236 26.77 -30.25 -1.34
C THR A 236 27.79 -30.14 -2.48
N VAL A 237 28.76 -29.23 -2.33
CA VAL A 237 29.85 -29.04 -3.27
C VAL A 237 31.17 -29.00 -2.51
N PHE A 238 32.15 -29.74 -2.99
CA PHE A 238 33.51 -29.71 -2.49
C PHE A 238 34.38 -28.93 -3.47
N VAL A 239 35.17 -27.99 -2.97
CA VAL A 239 36.12 -27.21 -3.77
C VAL A 239 37.47 -27.16 -3.06
N VAL A 240 38.56 -27.12 -3.82
CA VAL A 240 39.91 -27.01 -3.26
C VAL A 240 40.21 -25.54 -2.95
N VAL A 241 41.11 -25.28 -2.00
CA VAL A 241 41.67 -23.94 -1.76
C VAL A 241 42.27 -23.38 -3.06
N ASP A 242 42.15 -22.06 -3.26
CA ASP A 242 42.59 -21.30 -4.44
C ASP A 242 41.86 -21.62 -5.76
N ASP A 243 41.03 -22.66 -5.83
CA ASP A 243 40.18 -22.95 -6.99
C ASP A 243 39.02 -21.96 -7.14
N THR A 244 38.32 -22.06 -8.28
CA THR A 244 37.11 -21.30 -8.56
C THR A 244 35.87 -22.18 -8.44
N LEU A 245 34.94 -21.80 -7.57
CA LEU A 245 33.63 -22.43 -7.43
C LEU A 245 32.62 -21.76 -8.37
N THR A 246 31.81 -22.55 -9.07
CA THR A 246 30.63 -22.05 -9.81
C THR A 246 29.38 -22.79 -9.36
N LEU A 247 28.39 -22.04 -8.86
CA LEU A 247 27.08 -22.55 -8.47
C LEU A 247 26.03 -22.10 -9.48
N ASN A 248 25.50 -23.04 -10.25
CA ASN A 248 24.45 -22.76 -11.22
C ASN A 248 23.08 -22.72 -10.55
N CYS A 249 22.27 -21.74 -10.91
CA CYS A 249 20.91 -21.61 -10.44
C CYS A 249 20.07 -20.82 -11.44
N SER A 250 18.97 -21.41 -11.91
CA SER A 250 18.02 -20.76 -12.80
C SER A 250 16.60 -21.15 -12.44
N ALA A 251 15.67 -20.22 -12.67
CA ALA A 251 14.26 -20.40 -12.37
C ALA A 251 13.38 -19.84 -13.47
N THR A 252 12.22 -20.46 -13.65
CA THR A 252 11.13 -19.99 -14.49
C THR A 252 10.02 -19.39 -13.62
N GLY A 253 9.19 -18.57 -14.24
CA GLY A 253 8.12 -17.84 -13.59
C GLY A 253 7.63 -16.72 -14.51
N ASP A 254 6.48 -16.16 -14.20
CA ASP A 254 5.90 -15.05 -14.93
C ASP A 254 5.39 -13.99 -13.94
N PRO A 255 6.07 -12.82 -13.85
CA PRO A 255 7.20 -12.42 -14.69
C PRO A 255 8.48 -13.23 -14.40
N LEU A 256 9.40 -13.24 -15.37
CA LEU A 256 10.67 -13.99 -15.28
C LEU A 256 11.40 -13.65 -13.96
N PRO A 257 11.75 -14.64 -13.12
CA PRO A 257 12.36 -14.37 -11.84
C PRO A 257 13.77 -13.80 -11.97
N ILE A 258 14.12 -12.88 -11.08
CA ILE A 258 15.50 -12.40 -10.91
C ILE A 258 16.22 -13.35 -9.95
N ILE A 259 17.36 -13.88 -10.39
CA ILE A 259 18.24 -14.71 -9.57
C ILE A 259 19.18 -13.81 -8.77
N SER A 260 19.28 -14.11 -7.48
CA SER A 260 20.21 -13.46 -6.56
C SER A 260 20.82 -14.49 -5.61
N TRP A 261 21.97 -14.17 -5.03
CA TRP A 261 22.65 -15.05 -4.09
C TRP A 261 22.94 -14.35 -2.77
N LYS A 262 22.84 -15.12 -1.69
CA LYS A 262 23.22 -14.71 -0.33
C LYS A 262 23.98 -15.84 0.35
N ARG A 263 24.86 -15.51 1.30
CA ARG A 263 25.51 -16.49 2.17
C ARG A 263 24.82 -16.47 3.53
N GLN A 264 24.57 -17.64 4.10
CA GLN A 264 23.88 -17.72 5.39
C GLN A 264 24.76 -17.10 6.50
N GLY A 265 24.25 -16.08 7.18
CA GLY A 265 24.95 -15.44 8.31
C GLY A 265 26.17 -14.59 7.94
N ALA A 266 26.51 -14.44 6.66
CA ALA A 266 27.68 -13.70 6.21
C ALA A 266 27.43 -12.98 4.89
N LYS A 267 28.27 -11.99 4.56
CA LYS A 267 28.28 -11.38 3.22
C LYS A 267 28.99 -12.30 2.23
N LEU A 268 28.62 -12.21 0.96
CA LEU A 268 29.40 -12.84 -0.10
C LEU A 268 30.81 -12.24 -0.14
N PRO A 269 31.85 -13.04 -0.45
CA PRO A 269 33.22 -12.55 -0.60
C PRO A 269 33.37 -11.34 -1.53
N VAL A 270 33.83 -10.21 -0.99
CA VAL A 270 33.98 -8.96 -1.74
C VAL A 270 35.14 -9.07 -2.74
N GLY A 271 34.93 -8.61 -3.98
CA GLY A 271 35.95 -8.64 -5.04
C GLY A 271 36.21 -10.03 -5.65
N ARG A 272 35.69 -11.11 -5.03
CA ARG A 272 35.86 -12.50 -5.46
C ARG A 272 34.57 -13.16 -5.96
N SER A 273 33.42 -12.57 -5.63
CA SER A 273 32.10 -13.03 -6.04
C SER A 273 31.64 -12.33 -7.32
N HIS A 274 31.30 -13.11 -8.35
CA HIS A 274 30.70 -12.63 -9.59
C HIS A 274 29.37 -13.32 -9.83
N MET A 275 28.30 -12.54 -9.95
CA MET A 275 26.93 -13.04 -10.10
C MET A 275 26.40 -12.74 -11.50
N THR A 276 25.80 -13.74 -12.13
CA THR A 276 25.06 -13.60 -13.39
C THR A 276 23.59 -13.96 -13.17
N SER A 277 22.78 -13.87 -14.23
CA SER A 277 21.38 -14.32 -14.20
C SER A 277 21.20 -15.83 -14.00
N GLN A 278 22.29 -16.62 -14.09
CA GLN A 278 22.23 -18.08 -14.05
C GLN A 278 23.23 -18.74 -13.08
N ALA A 279 24.19 -17.99 -12.53
CA ALA A 279 25.22 -18.57 -11.68
C ALA A 279 25.85 -17.56 -10.70
N LEU A 280 26.42 -18.11 -9.63
CA LEU A 280 27.40 -17.43 -8.77
C LEU A 280 28.77 -18.08 -8.98
N THR A 281 29.76 -17.28 -9.33
CA THR A 281 31.16 -17.70 -9.42
C THR A 281 31.96 -17.06 -8.28
N LEU A 282 32.69 -17.87 -7.52
CA LEU A 282 33.58 -17.45 -6.44
C LEU A 282 34.99 -17.86 -6.81
N ARG A 283 35.89 -16.88 -6.96
CA ARG A 283 37.30 -17.12 -7.28
C ARG A 283 38.14 -17.18 -6.00
N ASN A 284 39.25 -17.90 -6.07
CA ASN A 284 40.25 -18.01 -5.01
C ASN A 284 39.58 -18.42 -3.69
N MET A 285 39.04 -19.64 -3.66
CA MET A 285 38.33 -20.18 -2.49
C MET A 285 39.26 -20.31 -1.29
N THR A 286 38.78 -19.93 -0.10
CA THR A 286 39.51 -20.12 1.17
C THR A 286 38.68 -20.95 2.16
N ILE A 287 39.32 -21.48 3.21
CA ILE A 287 38.62 -22.22 4.27
C ILE A 287 37.54 -21.34 4.95
N GLU A 288 37.74 -20.02 5.00
CA GLU A 288 36.76 -19.06 5.51
C GLU A 288 35.51 -18.92 4.63
N ASP A 289 35.54 -19.42 3.38
CA ASP A 289 34.40 -19.39 2.46
C ASP A 289 33.44 -20.59 2.68
N VAL A 290 33.77 -21.52 3.57
CA VAL A 290 32.89 -22.66 3.94
C VAL A 290 31.54 -22.18 4.44
N GLY A 291 30.46 -22.81 3.96
CA GLY A 291 29.12 -22.58 4.50
C GLY A 291 28.01 -22.69 3.46
N ASN A 292 26.85 -22.18 3.82
CA ASN A 292 25.64 -22.33 3.02
C ASN A 292 25.43 -21.12 2.11
N TYR A 293 25.38 -21.38 0.81
CA TYR A 293 25.09 -20.41 -0.24
C TYR A 293 23.66 -20.63 -0.72
N ILE A 294 22.87 -19.57 -0.65
CA ILE A 294 21.43 -19.61 -0.92
C ILE A 294 21.17 -18.84 -2.22
N CYS A 295 20.66 -19.55 -3.22
CA CYS A 295 20.11 -18.94 -4.42
C CYS A 295 18.66 -18.55 -4.15
N VAL A 296 18.29 -17.31 -4.45
CA VAL A 296 16.94 -16.78 -4.29
C VAL A 296 16.43 -16.31 -5.66
N ALA A 297 15.33 -16.92 -6.11
CA ALA A 297 14.61 -16.52 -7.31
C ALA A 297 13.41 -15.66 -6.91
N THR A 298 13.36 -14.40 -7.37
CA THR A 298 12.30 -13.44 -7.02
C THR A 298 11.47 -13.05 -8.24
N SER A 299 10.16 -13.28 -8.21
CA SER A 299 9.20 -12.87 -9.25
C SER A 299 8.33 -11.70 -8.78
N ALA A 300 8.15 -10.72 -9.67
CA ALA A 300 7.41 -9.47 -9.45
C ALA A 300 7.87 -8.65 -8.23
N GLY A 301 9.03 -8.93 -7.66
CA GLY A 301 9.55 -8.28 -6.45
C GLY A 301 8.83 -8.67 -5.15
N VAL A 302 7.86 -9.57 -5.20
CA VAL A 302 6.99 -9.92 -4.05
C VAL A 302 7.09 -11.40 -3.69
N PHE A 303 7.18 -12.28 -4.69
CA PHE A 303 7.21 -13.73 -4.46
C PHE A 303 8.61 -14.25 -4.68
N TYR A 304 9.06 -15.12 -3.80
CA TYR A 304 10.38 -15.72 -3.93
C TYR A 304 10.35 -17.20 -3.58
N ALA A 305 11.32 -17.92 -4.14
CA ALA A 305 11.69 -19.27 -3.74
C ALA A 305 13.20 -19.30 -3.54
N ASP A 306 13.69 -20.14 -2.63
CA ASP A 306 15.11 -20.31 -2.42
C ASP A 306 15.54 -21.78 -2.40
N THR A 307 16.83 -21.98 -2.65
CA THR A 307 17.49 -23.28 -2.59
C THR A 307 18.91 -23.08 -2.09
N THR A 308 19.41 -24.04 -1.31
CA THR A 308 20.70 -23.93 -0.61
C THR A 308 21.69 -24.95 -1.15
N SER A 309 22.95 -24.53 -1.25
CA SER A 309 24.11 -25.39 -1.49
C SER A 309 25.08 -25.25 -0.32
N ASN A 310 25.45 -26.37 0.28
CA ASN A 310 26.49 -26.44 1.29
C ASN A 310 27.85 -26.56 0.60
N VAL A 311 28.70 -25.56 0.81
CA VAL A 311 30.03 -25.50 0.22
C VAL A 311 31.04 -25.89 1.29
N GLU A 312 31.79 -26.95 0.99
CA GLU A 312 32.95 -27.38 1.77
C GLU A 312 34.23 -27.09 0.98
N VAL A 313 35.22 -26.51 1.66
CA VAL A 313 36.52 -26.20 1.09
C VAL A 313 37.55 -27.14 1.68
N LYS A 314 38.28 -27.85 0.81
CA LYS A 314 39.31 -28.81 1.18
C LYS A 314 40.69 -28.29 0.78
N THR A 315 41.72 -28.68 1.52
CA THR A 315 43.10 -28.47 1.11
C THR A 315 43.43 -29.35 -0.10
N GLY A 316 44.35 -28.89 -0.95
CA GLY A 316 44.81 -29.66 -2.10
C GLY A 316 45.71 -30.82 -1.67
N VAL A 317 46.25 -30.74 -0.46
CA VAL A 317 47.15 -31.74 0.13
C VAL A 317 46.49 -32.45 1.31
N ARG A 318 46.84 -33.73 1.50
CA ARG A 318 46.54 -34.52 2.70
C ARG A 318 47.74 -35.36 3.15
N LEU A 319 47.69 -35.76 4.41
CA LEU A 319 48.65 -36.66 5.04
C LEU A 319 48.02 -38.04 5.23
N VAL A 320 48.68 -39.10 4.75
CA VAL A 320 48.20 -40.49 4.78
C VAL A 320 49.22 -41.44 5.40
N ASN A 321 48.75 -42.47 6.12
CA ASN A 321 49.54 -43.57 6.71
C ASN A 321 50.58 -43.13 7.77
N GLY A 322 50.17 -42.30 8.71
CA GLY A 322 50.98 -41.89 9.86
C GLY A 322 50.14 -41.21 10.96
N GLY A 323 50.73 -40.29 11.72
CA GLY A 323 50.05 -39.53 12.78
C GLY A 323 49.53 -38.17 12.30
N ALA A 324 48.91 -37.40 13.21
CA ALA A 324 48.29 -36.10 12.88
C ALA A 324 49.26 -35.08 12.26
N ALA A 325 50.57 -35.25 12.46
CA ALA A 325 51.59 -34.31 12.00
C ALA A 325 52.78 -34.99 11.30
N TYR A 326 52.70 -36.28 10.93
CA TYR A 326 53.78 -36.96 10.21
C TYR A 326 53.21 -38.09 9.36
N CYS A 327 53.42 -38.03 8.04
CA CYS A 327 52.78 -38.95 7.09
C CYS A 327 53.38 -38.82 5.68
N ARG A 328 52.97 -39.75 4.79
CA ARG A 328 53.11 -39.60 3.33
C ARG A 328 52.25 -38.44 2.84
N VAL A 329 52.77 -37.67 1.90
CA VAL A 329 52.08 -36.55 1.25
C VAL A 329 51.31 -37.06 0.05
N GLU A 330 50.02 -36.74 -0.01
CA GLU A 330 49.19 -36.96 -1.19
C GLU A 330 48.54 -35.65 -1.63
N ILE A 331 48.46 -35.45 -2.94
CA ILE A 331 47.88 -34.26 -3.56
C ILE A 331 46.66 -34.63 -4.40
N TYR A 332 45.64 -33.77 -4.36
CA TYR A 332 44.42 -33.93 -5.13
C TYR A 332 44.53 -33.16 -6.45
N TYR A 333 44.44 -33.88 -7.55
CA TYR A 333 44.46 -33.29 -8.89
C TYR A 333 43.56 -34.08 -9.83
N SER A 334 42.86 -33.37 -10.75
CA SER A 334 41.96 -33.98 -11.75
C SER A 334 40.92 -34.96 -11.16
N GLY A 335 40.38 -34.66 -9.98
CA GLY A 335 39.34 -35.48 -9.35
C GLY A 335 39.84 -36.68 -8.55
N GLN A 336 41.16 -36.88 -8.43
CA GLN A 336 41.75 -38.05 -7.77
C GLN A 336 42.91 -37.66 -6.86
N TRP A 337 43.03 -38.36 -5.74
CA TRP A 337 44.24 -38.31 -4.90
C TRP A 337 45.35 -39.13 -5.54
N GLY A 338 46.59 -38.65 -5.42
CA GLY A 338 47.79 -39.38 -5.82
C GLY A 338 48.99 -38.92 -5.00
N THR A 339 50.12 -39.58 -5.19
CA THR A 339 51.33 -39.35 -4.39
C THR A 339 52.24 -38.31 -5.05
N VAL A 340 53.25 -37.87 -4.29
CA VAL A 340 54.29 -36.94 -4.72
C VAL A 340 55.63 -37.68 -4.64
N CYS A 341 56.47 -37.58 -5.66
CA CYS A 341 57.80 -38.19 -5.63
C CYS A 341 58.76 -37.39 -4.73
N ASP A 342 59.72 -38.09 -4.11
CA ASP A 342 60.74 -37.51 -3.25
C ASP A 342 61.97 -36.98 -4.00
N ASP A 343 61.98 -37.09 -5.34
CA ASP A 343 62.99 -36.46 -6.19
C ASP A 343 62.97 -34.94 -6.01
N HIS A 344 64.12 -34.39 -5.61
CA HIS A 344 64.33 -33.01 -5.17
C HIS A 344 63.54 -32.58 -3.91
N TRP A 345 62.81 -33.49 -3.26
CA TRP A 345 62.00 -33.18 -2.08
C TRP A 345 62.84 -32.79 -0.87
N ASP A 346 62.70 -31.54 -0.42
CA ASP A 346 63.44 -30.97 0.67
C ASP A 346 62.55 -30.34 1.76
N ILE A 347 63.20 -29.69 2.74
CA ILE A 347 62.50 -29.09 3.86
C ILE A 347 61.61 -27.91 3.45
N ASN A 348 61.89 -27.23 2.35
CA ASN A 348 61.08 -26.14 1.82
C ASN A 348 59.76 -26.69 1.24
N ASP A 349 59.80 -27.83 0.55
CA ASP A 349 58.59 -28.49 0.05
C ASP A 349 57.69 -28.94 1.20
N ALA A 350 58.28 -29.61 2.20
CA ALA A 350 57.54 -30.02 3.38
C ALA A 350 57.00 -28.81 4.16
N ASN A 351 57.72 -27.69 4.21
CA ASN A 351 57.23 -26.46 4.85
C ASN A 351 55.96 -25.93 4.18
N VAL A 352 55.90 -25.96 2.85
CA VAL A 352 54.69 -25.56 2.09
C VAL A 352 53.53 -26.49 2.44
N VAL A 353 53.73 -27.81 2.43
CA VAL A 353 52.71 -28.80 2.82
C VAL A 353 52.19 -28.56 4.23
N CYS A 354 53.09 -28.46 5.21
CA CYS A 354 52.72 -28.29 6.60
C CYS A 354 51.93 -27.00 6.81
N ARG A 355 52.35 -25.91 6.16
CA ARG A 355 51.63 -24.63 6.23
C ARG A 355 50.27 -24.68 5.53
N GLU A 356 50.17 -25.34 4.38
CA GLU A 356 48.90 -25.55 3.67
C GLU A 356 47.88 -26.31 4.55
N LEU A 357 48.38 -27.24 5.36
CA LEU A 357 47.59 -28.02 6.32
C LEU A 357 47.33 -27.28 7.66
N GLY A 358 47.85 -26.06 7.83
CA GLY A 358 47.64 -25.23 9.02
C GLY A 358 48.65 -25.39 10.15
N PHE A 359 49.74 -26.14 9.93
CA PHE A 359 50.87 -26.22 10.88
C PHE A 359 51.80 -25.01 10.76
N SER A 360 52.66 -24.83 11.78
CA SER A 360 53.55 -23.67 11.82
C SER A 360 54.74 -23.81 10.86
N ARG A 361 55.28 -25.04 10.74
CA ARG A 361 56.43 -25.38 9.88
C ARG A 361 56.58 -26.90 9.75
N ALA A 362 57.44 -27.32 8.83
CA ALA A 362 57.99 -28.67 8.79
C ALA A 362 59.16 -28.83 9.77
N THR A 363 59.25 -30.02 10.37
CA THR A 363 60.42 -30.49 11.12
C THR A 363 61.29 -31.42 10.28
N SER A 364 60.71 -32.10 9.30
CA SER A 364 61.44 -33.01 8.40
C SER A 364 60.70 -33.21 7.08
N ALA A 365 61.46 -33.54 6.04
CA ALA A 365 60.99 -33.95 4.72
C ALA A 365 61.54 -35.35 4.40
N PRO A 366 60.96 -36.44 4.97
CA PRO A 366 61.57 -37.75 4.82
C PRO A 366 61.41 -38.32 3.40
N PRO A 367 62.47 -38.88 2.82
CA PRO A 367 62.42 -39.55 1.53
C PRO A 367 62.00 -41.04 1.68
N ARG A 368 61.95 -41.73 0.55
CA ARG A 368 61.86 -43.18 0.37
C ARG A 368 60.65 -43.83 1.03
N ALA A 369 59.48 -43.19 0.89
CA ALA A 369 58.22 -43.71 1.41
C ALA A 369 58.31 -44.12 2.90
N LYS A 370 58.97 -43.30 3.74
CA LYS A 370 59.17 -43.57 5.18
C LYS A 370 57.88 -43.99 5.89
N TYR A 371 56.76 -43.38 5.53
CA TYR A 371 55.43 -43.65 6.09
C TYR A 371 54.59 -44.60 5.23
N GLY A 372 55.28 -45.48 4.51
CA GLY A 372 54.69 -46.48 3.64
C GLY A 372 54.44 -45.95 2.24
N GLN A 373 54.47 -46.87 1.29
CA GLN A 373 54.17 -46.63 -0.11
C GLN A 373 52.68 -46.31 -0.28
N GLY A 374 52.38 -45.39 -1.18
CA GLY A 374 51.05 -45.13 -1.68
C GLY A 374 50.70 -46.05 -2.84
N SER A 375 49.68 -45.65 -3.58
CA SER A 375 49.14 -46.43 -4.69
C SER A 375 48.49 -45.49 -5.70
N GLY A 376 48.47 -45.90 -6.96
CA GLY A 376 47.80 -45.15 -8.02
C GLY A 376 48.79 -44.26 -8.74
N ARG A 377 48.39 -43.03 -9.05
CA ARG A 377 49.20 -42.11 -9.86
C ARG A 377 50.12 -41.27 -8.98
N ILE A 378 51.36 -41.10 -9.42
CA ILE A 378 52.29 -40.10 -8.88
C ILE A 378 52.03 -38.79 -9.63
N TRP A 379 51.44 -37.80 -8.96
CA TRP A 379 50.97 -36.57 -9.59
C TRP A 379 52.06 -35.53 -9.78
N MET A 380 53.07 -35.53 -8.92
CA MET A 380 54.16 -34.54 -8.93
C MET A 380 55.51 -35.24 -8.83
N ASP A 381 56.48 -34.71 -9.57
CA ASP A 381 57.87 -35.16 -9.69
C ASP A 381 58.76 -33.92 -9.82
N ASP A 382 60.00 -34.00 -9.31
CA ASP A 382 60.96 -32.88 -9.18
C ASP A 382 60.33 -31.64 -8.53
N VAL A 383 59.63 -31.81 -7.40
CA VAL A 383 59.03 -30.67 -6.68
C VAL A 383 60.14 -29.84 -6.08
N ASN A 384 60.10 -28.53 -6.34
CA ASN A 384 61.13 -27.59 -5.91
C ASN A 384 60.49 -26.26 -5.48
N CYS A 385 60.00 -26.24 -4.25
CA CYS A 385 59.45 -25.07 -3.56
C CYS A 385 60.58 -24.20 -3.00
N HIS A 386 60.34 -22.88 -2.93
CA HIS A 386 61.19 -21.93 -2.20
C HIS A 386 60.81 -21.84 -0.72
N GLY A 387 59.71 -22.48 -0.30
CA GLY A 387 59.17 -22.46 1.06
C GLY A 387 58.17 -21.32 1.32
N GLY A 388 57.98 -20.44 0.35
CA GLY A 388 57.12 -19.27 0.41
C GLY A 388 55.74 -19.46 -0.23
N GLU A 389 55.55 -20.53 -0.99
CA GLU A 389 54.37 -20.86 -1.80
C GLU A 389 53.15 -21.20 -0.94
N LYS A 390 51.96 -20.74 -1.32
CA LYS A 390 50.75 -20.94 -0.49
C LYS A 390 50.25 -22.37 -0.50
N SER A 391 50.48 -23.08 -1.60
CA SER A 391 50.10 -24.47 -1.80
C SER A 391 51.19 -25.23 -2.53
N LEU A 392 51.23 -26.54 -2.33
CA LEU A 392 52.23 -27.40 -3.00
C LEU A 392 52.12 -27.35 -4.52
N SER A 393 50.90 -27.16 -5.05
CA SER A 393 50.62 -27.02 -6.47
C SER A 393 51.21 -25.77 -7.13
N GLN A 394 51.70 -24.79 -6.36
CA GLN A 394 52.35 -23.58 -6.88
C GLN A 394 53.87 -23.72 -7.04
N CYS A 395 54.45 -24.79 -6.49
CA CYS A 395 55.88 -25.02 -6.60
C CYS A 395 56.28 -25.42 -8.02
N SER A 396 57.54 -25.22 -8.38
CA SER A 396 58.05 -25.73 -9.65
C SER A 396 58.06 -27.26 -9.61
N HIS A 397 57.60 -27.91 -10.67
CA HIS A 397 57.62 -29.37 -10.82
C HIS A 397 57.60 -29.77 -12.30
N ARG A 398 57.87 -31.03 -12.61
CA ARG A 398 57.99 -31.56 -13.98
C ARG A 398 56.66 -31.65 -14.78
N GLY A 399 55.60 -31.00 -14.32
CA GLY A 399 54.23 -31.15 -14.82
C GLY A 399 53.40 -32.17 -14.05
N TRP A 400 52.10 -32.24 -14.35
CA TRP A 400 51.16 -33.12 -13.63
C TRP A 400 51.13 -34.53 -14.20
N GLY A 401 51.36 -35.52 -13.34
CA GLY A 401 51.31 -36.93 -13.70
C GLY A 401 52.43 -37.36 -14.64
N SER A 402 53.56 -36.65 -14.60
CA SER A 402 54.81 -36.96 -15.31
C SER A 402 55.76 -37.88 -14.50
N GLY A 403 55.33 -38.34 -13.32
CA GLY A 403 56.08 -39.28 -12.47
C GLY A 403 56.37 -40.65 -13.09
N ASP A 404 55.87 -40.93 -14.30
CA ASP A 404 56.18 -42.14 -15.07
C ASP A 404 57.61 -42.13 -15.67
N GLY A 405 58.38 -41.05 -15.46
CA GLY A 405 59.72 -40.84 -16.01
C GLY A 405 60.90 -41.25 -15.12
N GLY A 406 60.67 -42.01 -14.04
CA GLY A 406 61.72 -42.51 -13.14
C GLY A 406 61.25 -42.89 -11.73
N CYS A 407 60.19 -42.25 -11.23
CA CYS A 407 59.71 -42.43 -9.87
C CYS A 407 58.81 -43.66 -9.70
N SER A 408 58.90 -44.25 -8.52
CA SER A 408 58.06 -45.36 -8.05
C SER A 408 57.48 -45.08 -6.68
N HIS A 409 56.50 -45.85 -6.21
CA HIS A 409 55.94 -45.61 -4.87
C HIS A 409 56.92 -45.87 -3.71
N SER A 410 58.09 -46.48 -3.96
CA SER A 410 59.16 -46.51 -2.95
C SER A 410 59.82 -45.15 -2.73
N GLU A 411 59.53 -44.18 -3.59
CA GLU A 411 60.00 -42.79 -3.59
C GLU A 411 58.88 -41.82 -3.20
N ASP A 412 57.80 -42.28 -2.58
CA ASP A 412 56.75 -41.36 -2.17
C ASP A 412 57.25 -40.42 -1.05
N ALA A 413 57.10 -39.12 -1.29
CA ALA A 413 57.47 -38.04 -0.40
C ALA A 413 56.63 -38.04 0.89
N SER A 414 57.26 -37.60 1.97
CA SER A 414 56.65 -37.47 3.29
C SER A 414 56.93 -36.12 3.91
N ALA A 415 56.07 -35.70 4.84
CA ALA A 415 56.25 -34.48 5.62
C ALA A 415 56.02 -34.76 7.10
N GLU A 416 56.83 -34.13 7.95
CA GLU A 416 56.65 -34.05 9.38
C GLU A 416 56.48 -32.58 9.77
N CYS A 417 55.39 -32.25 10.47
CA CYS A 417 54.92 -30.91 10.79
C CYS A 417 54.94 -30.67 12.31
N ALA A 418 55.08 -29.41 12.72
CA ALA A 418 55.03 -28.98 14.11
C ALA A 418 54.10 -27.79 14.36
#